data_AF-A0A971Z1K9-F1
#
_entry.id   AF-A0A971Z1K9-F1
#
_cell.length_a   1.000
_cell.length_b   1.000
_cell.length_c   1.000
_cell.angle_alpha   90.00
_cell.angle_beta   90.00
_cell.angle_gamma   90.00
#
_symmetry.space_group_name_H-M   'P 1'
#
loop_
_entity.id
_entity.type
_entity.pdbx_description
1 polymer ?
#
loop_
_entity_poly.entity_id
_entity_poly.type
_entity_poly.pdbx_seq_one_letter_code
_entity_poly.pdbx_strand_id
1 'polypeptide(L)' 'MMDYKLLQALACVVEQGGFERAARLMGLSQSAVSQRIKLLEARVGAPVLRRVSPP' A
#
# COMPACT_ATOMS: atom_id res chain seq x y z
N MET A 1 -4.94 2.47 -18.24
CA MET A 1 -3.92 1.43 -17.96
C MET A 1 -3.73 1.33 -16.45
N MET A 2 -3.77 0.13 -15.86
CA MET A 2 -3.45 -0.05 -14.42
C MET A 2 -1.98 0.30 -14.19
N ASP A 3 -1.70 1.10 -13.16
CA ASP A 3 -0.31 1.42 -12.80
C ASP A 3 0.19 0.31 -11.89
N TYR A 4 1.08 -0.52 -12.44
CA TYR A 4 1.67 -1.66 -11.74
C TYR A 4 2.38 -1.26 -10.44
N LYS A 5 2.84 -0.01 -10.29
CA LYS A 5 3.47 0.47 -9.06
C LYS A 5 2.49 0.54 -7.89
N LEU A 6 1.20 0.73 -8.17
CA LEU A 6 0.16 0.76 -7.14
C LEU A 6 -0.17 -0.65 -6.65
N LEU A 7 -0.29 -1.61 -7.58
CA LEU A 7 -0.48 -3.02 -7.24
C LEU A 7 0.74 -3.61 -6.52
N GLN A 8 1.95 -3.25 -6.95
CA GLN A 8 3.19 -3.63 -6.27
C GLN A 8 3.24 -3.11 -4.83
N ALA A 9 2.81 -1.86 -4.60
CA ALA A 9 2.73 -1.31 -3.25
C ALA A 9 1.74 -2.10 -2.38
N LEU A 10 0.57 -2.46 -2.93
CA LEU A 10 -0.41 -3.29 -2.21
C LEU A 10 0.15 -4.67 -1.85
N ALA A 11 0.72 -5.38 -2.82
CA ALA A 11 1.32 -6.70 -2.60
C ALA A 11 2.39 -6.65 -1.51
N CYS A 12 3.30 -5.68 -1.61
CA CYS A 12 4.36 -5.48 -0.64
C CYS A 12 3.82 -5.17 0.77
N VAL A 13 2.79 -4.31 0.90
CA VAL A 13 2.19 -4.02 2.22
C VAL A 13 1.55 -5.25 2.85
N VAL A 14 0.92 -6.11 2.06
CA VAL A 14 0.31 -7.36 2.54
C VAL A 14 1.39 -8.37 2.94
N GLU A 15 2.36 -8.63 2.07
CA GLU A 15 3.47 -9.57 2.32
C GLU A 15 4.32 -9.15 3.53
N GLN A 16 4.59 -7.86 3.64
CA GLN A 16 5.35 -7.29 4.75
C GLN A 16 4.47 -6.99 5.97
N GLY A 17 3.15 -7.22 5.92
CA GLY A 17 2.23 -6.97 7.04
C GLY A 17 2.35 -5.57 7.64
N GLY A 18 2.54 -4.53 6.82
CA GLY A 18 2.64 -3.16 7.30
C GLY A 18 3.34 -2.18 6.35
N PHE A 19 2.92 -0.91 6.43
CA PHE A 19 3.39 0.16 5.56
C PHE A 19 4.88 0.48 5.73
N GLU A 20 5.38 0.48 6.96
CA GLU A 20 6.77 0.84 7.25
C GLU A 20 7.77 -0.22 6.73
N ARG A 21 7.46 -1.50 6.95
CA ARG A 21 8.25 -2.62 6.42
C ARG A 21 8.24 -2.64 4.89
N ALA A 22 7.07 -2.43 4.29
CA ALA A 22 6.96 -2.32 2.83
C ALA A 22 7.75 -1.14 2.27
N ALA A 23 7.70 0.03 2.92
CA ALA A 23 8.44 1.21 2.49
C ALA A 23 9.95 0.99 2.52
N ARG A 24 10.48 0.35 3.59
CA ARG A 24 11.89 -0.05 3.66
C ARG A 24 12.28 -0.98 2.51
N LEU A 25 11.49 -2.01 2.24
CA LEU A 25 11.78 -2.97 1.16
C LEU A 25 11.73 -2.32 -0.23
N MET A 26 10.82 -1.38 -0.44
CA MET A 26 10.66 -0.68 -1.72
C MET A 26 11.63 0.49 -1.91
N GLY A 27 12.44 0.85 -0.90
CA GLY A 27 13.31 2.02 -0.93
C GLY A 27 12.55 3.34 -0.98
N LEU A 28 11.40 3.43 -0.29
CA LEU A 28 10.50 4.59 -0.29
C LEU A 28 10.23 5.08 1.13
N SER A 29 9.65 6.27 1.26
CA SER A 29 9.05 6.69 2.52
C SER A 29 7.73 5.95 2.79
N GLN A 30 7.37 5.83 4.06
CA GLN A 30 6.06 5.29 4.47
C GLN A 30 4.89 6.09 3.85
N SER A 31 5.02 7.41 3.77
CA SER A 31 4.02 8.29 3.15
C SER A 31 3.87 8.04 1.65
N ALA A 32 4.95 7.75 0.92
CA ALA A 32 4.90 7.42 -0.50
C ALA A 32 4.16 6.10 -0.75
N VAL A 33 4.39 5.07 0.09
CA VAL A 33 3.63 3.81 0.01
C VAL A 33 2.16 4.04 0.36
N SER A 34 1.87 4.79 1.43
CA SER A 34 0.50 5.15 1.82
C SER A 34 -0.26 5.89 0.71
N GLN A 35 0.39 6.84 0.03
CA GLN A 35 -0.20 7.57 -1.09
C GLN A 35 -0.49 6.66 -2.28
N ARG A 36 0.39 5.70 -2.59
CA ARG A 36 0.12 4.69 -3.64
C ARG A 36 -1.10 3.84 -3.31
N ILE A 37 -1.27 3.41 -2.06
CA ILE A 37 -2.47 2.70 -1.63
C ILE A 37 -3.71 3.59 -1.78
N LYS A 38 -3.65 4.84 -1.32
CA LYS A 38 -4.77 5.79 -1.45
C LYS A 38 -5.17 6.01 -2.91
N LEU A 39 -4.21 6.11 -3.82
CA LEU A 39 -4.46 6.21 -5.26
C LEU A 39 -5.08 4.93 -5.82
N LEU A 40 -4.64 3.76 -5.35
CA LEU A 40 -5.23 2.48 -5.74
C LEU A 40 -6.69 2.39 -5.30
N GLU A 41 -6.99 2.74 -4.05
CA GLU A 41 -8.34 2.77 -3.49
C GLU A 41 -9.26 3.71 -4.29
N ALA A 42 -8.77 4.90 -4.64
CA ALA A 42 -9.53 5.86 -5.46
C ALA A 42 -9.86 5.31 -6.86
N ARG A 43 -8.96 4.52 -7.45
CA ARG A 43 -9.17 3.91 -8.77
C ARG A 43 -10.11 2.71 -8.72
N VAL A 44 -10.04 1.93 -7.64
CA VAL A 44 -10.92 0.78 -7.41
C VAL A 44 -12.31 1.24 -6.94
N GLY A 45 -12.41 2.42 -6.33
CA GLY A 45 -13.64 2.95 -5.74
C GLY A 45 -13.95 2.36 -4.36
N ALA A 46 -13.01 1.67 -3.73
CA ALA A 46 -13.18 1.01 -2.44
C ALA A 46 -11.85 0.85 -1.69
N PRO A 47 -11.89 0.71 -0.35
CA PRO A 47 -10.72 0.33 0.43
C PRO A 47 -10.16 -1.02 -0.03
N VAL A 48 -8.83 -1.11 -0.17
CA VAL A 48 -8.14 -2.35 -0.61
C VAL A 48 -7.42 -3.05 0.54
N LEU A 49 -7.34 -2.40 1.71
CA LEU A 49 -6.77 -2.94 2.92
C LEU A 49 -7.75 -2.78 4.09
N ARG A 50 -7.90 -3.83 4.89
CA ARG A 50 -8.58 -3.73 6.18
C ARG A 50 -7.56 -3.29 7.24
N ARG A 51 -7.77 -2.11 7.81
CA ARG A 51 -6.96 -1.64 8.93
C ARG A 51 -7.39 -2.38 10.19
N VAL A 52 -6.47 -3.13 10.78
CA VAL A 52 -6.61 -3.70 12.12
C VAL A 52 -5.80 -2.83 13.07
N SER A 53 -6.49 -2.22 14.03
CA SER A 53 -5.80 -1.66 15.19
C SER A 53 -5.23 -2.83 16.00
N PRO A 54 -4.00 -2.71 16.55
CA PRO A 54 -3.58 -3.64 17.58
C PRO A 54 -4.59 -3.60 18.75
N PRO A 55 -4.82 -4.72 19.45
CA PRO A 55 -5.66 -4.76 20.64
C PRO A 55 -5.14 -3.86 21.76
#